data_AF-A0A679IF65-F1
#
_entry.id   AF-A0A679IF65-F1
#
_cell.length_a   1.000
_cell.length_b   1.000
_cell.length_c   1.000
_cell.angle_alpha   90.00
_cell.angle_beta   90.00
_cell.angle_gamma   90.00
#
_symmetry.space_group_name_H-M   'P 1'
#
loop_
_entity.id
_entity.type
_entity.pdbx_description
1 polymer ?
#
loop_
_entity_poly.entity_id
_entity_poly.type
_entity_poly.pdbx_seq_one_letter_code
_entity_poly.pdbx_strand_id
1 'polypeptide(L)'
;MARRDREVRAHEAAHAAMGGPYAAAPSFTYTRGPDGTQYATGGEVSIDVSPVPGDPEATLQKAQIIRAAALAPAQPSSADRLIAAKASRMSIEARSEIQAQTSVFASDSSFIPETGPVETPATRQAVLRTYGPSQTDPISLPSPGSLLNFLA
;
A
#
# COMPACT_ATOMS: atom_id res chain seq x y z
N MET A 1 -11.57 -42.35 0.41
CA MET A 1 -11.56 -41.22 1.35
C MET A 1 -10.19 -40.53 1.45
N ALA A 2 -9.08 -41.27 1.41
CA ALA A 2 -7.72 -40.69 1.46
C ALA A 2 -7.40 -39.61 0.40
N ARG A 3 -7.90 -39.73 -0.84
CA ARG A 3 -7.68 -38.68 -1.87
C ARG A 3 -8.33 -37.35 -1.46
N ARG A 4 -9.57 -37.39 -0.99
CA ARG A 4 -10.32 -36.20 -0.56
C ARG A 4 -9.67 -35.55 0.67
N ASP A 5 -9.22 -36.36 1.63
CA ASP A 5 -8.50 -35.88 2.81
C ASP A 5 -7.24 -35.09 2.42
N ARG A 6 -6.43 -35.61 1.50
CA ARG A 6 -5.25 -34.89 1.00
C ARG A 6 -5.62 -33.57 0.30
N GLU A 7 -6.67 -33.58 -0.52
CA GLU A 7 -7.17 -32.37 -1.20
C GLU A 7 -7.61 -31.30 -0.20
N VAL A 8 -8.42 -31.67 0.79
CA VAL A 8 -8.90 -30.74 1.82
C VAL A 8 -7.72 -30.16 2.60
N ARG A 9 -6.78 -31.00 3.04
CA ARG A 9 -5.60 -30.53 3.77
C ARG A 9 -4.72 -29.60 2.94
N ALA A 10 -4.53 -29.92 1.66
CA ALA A 10 -3.78 -29.06 0.75
C ALA A 10 -4.50 -27.73 0.50
N HIS A 11 -5.84 -27.75 0.40
CA HIS A 11 -6.69 -26.56 0.27
C HIS A 11 -6.51 -25.63 1.47
N GLU A 12 -6.71 -26.14 2.69
CA GLU A 12 -6.59 -25.31 3.89
C GLU A 12 -5.15 -24.85 4.17
N ALA A 13 -4.16 -25.70 3.88
CA ALA A 13 -2.76 -25.33 4.03
C ALA A 13 -2.38 -24.16 3.12
N ALA A 14 -2.91 -24.10 1.89
CA ALA A 14 -2.65 -22.99 0.97
C ALA A 14 -3.21 -21.67 1.49
N HIS A 15 -4.43 -21.69 2.03
CA HIS A 15 -5.03 -20.51 2.68
C HIS A 15 -4.18 -20.01 3.85
N ALA A 16 -3.84 -20.90 4.79
CA ALA A 16 -3.08 -20.52 5.98
C ALA A 16 -1.67 -20.02 5.65
N ALA A 17 -0.98 -20.67 4.70
CA ALA A 17 0.37 -20.30 4.30
C ALA A 17 0.45 -18.89 3.70
N MET A 18 -0.53 -18.51 2.86
CA MET A 18 -0.56 -17.19 2.24
C MET A 18 -1.16 -16.11 3.16
N GLY A 19 -2.08 -16.47 4.05
CA GLY A 19 -2.72 -15.52 4.96
C GLY A 19 -1.84 -15.06 6.12
N GLY A 20 -0.84 -15.88 6.49
CA GLY A 20 0.15 -15.53 7.52
C GLY A 20 -0.53 -15.07 8.81
N PRO A 21 -0.20 -13.87 9.34
CA PRO A 21 -0.78 -13.38 10.60
C PRO A 21 -2.27 -13.04 10.52
N TYR A 22 -2.86 -12.92 9.33
CA TYR A 22 -4.27 -12.59 9.14
C TYR A 22 -5.16 -13.82 8.93
N ALA A 23 -4.56 -15.01 8.89
CA ALA A 23 -5.27 -16.28 8.82
C ALA A 23 -5.11 -17.06 10.13
N ALA A 24 -6.20 -17.67 10.58
CA ALA A 24 -6.18 -18.61 11.69
C ALA A 24 -5.58 -19.97 11.27
N ALA A 25 -5.37 -20.85 12.25
CA ALA A 25 -5.00 -22.23 11.96
C ALA A 25 -6.14 -22.97 11.21
N PRO A 26 -5.81 -23.88 10.27
CA PRO A 26 -6.80 -24.72 9.61
C PRO A 26 -7.68 -25.50 10.59
N SER A 27 -8.98 -25.47 10.33
CA SER A 27 -9.98 -26.31 11.00
C SER A 27 -10.50 -27.36 10.03
N PHE A 28 -10.82 -28.56 10.52
CA PHE A 28 -11.22 -29.68 9.68
C PHE A 28 -12.47 -30.37 10.22
N THR A 29 -13.35 -30.77 9.30
CA THR A 29 -14.44 -31.70 9.56
C THR A 29 -14.03 -33.09 9.10
N TYR A 30 -14.27 -34.08 9.95
CA TYR A 30 -13.83 -35.45 9.73
C TYR A 30 -15.00 -36.40 9.47
N THR A 31 -14.72 -37.46 8.72
CA THR A 31 -15.62 -38.60 8.55
C THR A 31 -14.83 -39.89 8.78
N ARG A 32 -15.41 -40.82 9.54
CA ARG A 32 -14.81 -42.12 9.80
C ARG A 32 -15.02 -43.06 8.60
N GLY A 33 -13.94 -43.64 8.10
CA GLY A 33 -13.98 -44.64 7.03
C GLY A 33 -14.32 -46.04 7.55
N PRO A 34 -14.59 -46.99 6.62
CA PRO A 34 -14.86 -48.40 6.97
C PRO A 34 -13.64 -49.12 7.59
N ASP A 35 -12.45 -48.56 7.40
CA ASP A 35 -11.18 -48.95 8.02
C ASP A 35 -11.02 -48.40 9.45
N GLY A 36 -11.98 -47.60 9.94
CA GLY A 36 -11.94 -46.97 11.26
C GLY A 36 -11.12 -45.67 11.31
N THR A 37 -10.42 -45.28 10.25
CA THR A 37 -9.61 -44.06 10.17
C THR A 37 -10.47 -42.82 9.99
N GLN A 38 -10.05 -41.68 10.55
CA GLN A 38 -10.71 -40.38 10.31
C GLN A 38 -10.08 -39.67 9.11
N TYR A 39 -10.92 -39.25 8.17
CA TYR A 39 -10.52 -38.53 6.96
C TYR A 39 -11.13 -37.14 6.96
N ALA A 40 -10.35 -36.11 6.65
CA ALA A 40 -10.87 -34.75 6.46
C ALA A 40 -11.76 -34.74 5.20
N THR A 41 -13.01 -34.36 5.37
CA THR A 41 -13.99 -34.26 4.28
C THR A 41 -14.36 -32.82 3.96
N GLY A 42 -14.14 -31.92 4.92
CA GLY A 42 -14.18 -30.47 4.75
C GLY A 42 -13.15 -29.78 5.66
N GLY A 43 -12.91 -28.51 5.40
CA GLY A 43 -12.04 -27.67 6.21
C GLY A 43 -12.33 -26.19 5.94
N GLU A 44 -11.77 -25.35 6.79
CA GLU A 44 -11.80 -23.90 6.62
C GLU A 44 -10.61 -23.24 7.32
N VAL A 45 -10.24 -22.06 6.81
CA VAL A 45 -9.31 -21.13 7.44
C VAL A 45 -10.04 -19.81 7.63
N SER A 46 -10.23 -19.40 8.88
CA SER A 46 -10.81 -18.08 9.17
C SER A 46 -9.81 -17.00 8.82
N ILE A 47 -10.22 -16.02 8.00
CA ILE A 47 -9.40 -14.88 7.60
C ILE A 47 -10.01 -13.60 8.16
N ASP A 48 -9.21 -12.78 8.83
CA ASP A 48 -9.66 -11.51 9.40
C ASP A 48 -9.80 -10.43 8.32
N VAL A 49 -11.03 -10.20 7.88
CA VAL A 49 -11.36 -9.20 6.85
C VAL A 49 -11.85 -7.88 7.46
N SER A 50 -11.20 -7.42 8.53
CA SER A 50 -11.38 -6.09 9.11
C SER A 50 -10.24 -5.13 8.69
N PRO A 51 -10.53 -3.83 8.51
CA PRO A 51 -9.49 -2.83 8.29
C PRO A 51 -8.63 -2.64 9.54
N VAL A 52 -7.43 -2.06 9.37
CA VAL A 52 -6.58 -1.62 10.47
C VAL A 52 -7.04 -0.21 10.88
N PRO A 53 -7.54 0.00 12.11
CA PRO A 53 -8.10 1.29 12.51
C PRO A 53 -7.06 2.41 12.45
N GLY A 54 -7.39 3.50 11.76
CA GLY A 54 -6.56 4.70 11.70
C GLY A 54 -5.30 4.59 10.82
N ASP A 55 -5.12 3.47 10.10
CA ASP A 55 -3.95 3.23 9.25
C ASP A 55 -4.41 2.66 7.90
N PRO A 56 -4.69 3.53 6.90
CA PRO A 56 -5.15 3.08 5.60
C PRO A 56 -4.02 2.41 4.80
N GLU A 57 -2.75 2.76 5.00
CA GLU A 57 -1.61 2.05 4.40
C GLU A 57 -1.52 0.59 4.88
N ALA A 58 -1.63 0.36 6.19
CA ALA A 58 -1.65 -0.98 6.76
C ALA A 58 -2.91 -1.74 6.33
N THR A 59 -4.06 -1.06 6.25
CA THR A 59 -5.30 -1.65 5.72
C THR A 59 -5.13 -2.12 4.28
N LEU A 60 -4.50 -1.31 3.42
CA LEU A 60 -4.24 -1.66 2.03
C LEU A 60 -3.32 -2.89 1.92
N GLN A 61 -2.26 -2.95 2.72
CA GLN A 61 -1.34 -4.09 2.75
C GLN A 61 -2.05 -5.36 3.25
N LYS A 62 -2.78 -5.26 4.36
CA LYS A 62 -3.59 -6.34 4.92
C LYS A 62 -4.60 -6.87 3.89
N ALA A 63 -5.32 -5.98 3.23
CA ALA A 63 -6.30 -6.33 2.19
C ALA A 63 -5.67 -7.10 1.02
N GLN A 64 -4.46 -6.73 0.59
CA GLN A 64 -3.75 -7.44 -0.48
C GLN A 64 -3.36 -8.86 -0.06
N ILE A 65 -2.87 -9.03 1.17
CA ILE A 65 -2.52 -10.34 1.73
C ILE A 65 -3.76 -11.23 1.84
N ILE A 66 -4.86 -10.69 2.38
CA ILE A 66 -6.14 -11.42 2.50
C ILE A 66 -6.64 -11.87 1.12
N ARG A 67 -6.61 -10.97 0.13
CA ARG A 67 -7.03 -11.30 -1.24
C ARG A 67 -6.17 -12.42 -1.83
N ALA A 68 -4.85 -12.36 -1.64
CA ALA A 68 -3.93 -13.40 -2.10
C ALA A 68 -4.20 -14.74 -1.39
N ALA A 69 -4.40 -14.72 -0.07
CA ALA A 69 -4.70 -15.90 0.73
C ALA A 69 -6.01 -16.58 0.33
N ALA A 70 -7.06 -15.81 0.12
CA ALA A 70 -8.35 -16.33 -0.33
C ALA A 70 -8.29 -16.94 -1.74
N LEU A 71 -7.37 -16.48 -2.60
CA LEU A 71 -7.19 -17.02 -3.94
C LEU A 71 -6.03 -18.03 -4.05
N ALA A 72 -5.41 -18.40 -2.92
CA ALA A 72 -4.22 -19.23 -2.90
C ALA A 72 -4.43 -20.67 -3.38
N PRO A 73 -5.52 -21.38 -3.00
CA PRO A 73 -5.75 -22.72 -3.51
C PRO A 73 -5.99 -22.71 -5.03
N ALA A 74 -5.60 -23.80 -5.71
CA ALA A 74 -5.80 -23.92 -7.15
C ALA A 74 -7.29 -23.90 -7.57
N GLN A 75 -8.19 -24.28 -6.67
CA GLN A 75 -9.64 -24.25 -6.87
C GLN A 75 -10.31 -23.55 -5.67
N PRO A 76 -10.29 -22.21 -5.61
CA PRO A 76 -10.92 -21.48 -4.52
C PRO A 76 -12.43 -21.73 -4.52
N SER A 77 -13.01 -21.90 -3.34
CA SER A 77 -14.45 -22.08 -3.14
C SER A 77 -15.22 -20.79 -3.42
N SER A 78 -16.56 -20.87 -3.41
CA SER A 78 -17.39 -19.67 -3.48
C SER A 78 -17.18 -18.73 -2.30
N ALA A 79 -17.01 -19.27 -1.08
CA ALA A 79 -16.74 -18.47 0.11
C ALA A 79 -15.40 -17.73 0.00
N ASP A 80 -14.37 -18.40 -0.50
CA ASP A 80 -13.04 -17.80 -0.66
C ASP A 80 -13.09 -16.65 -1.67
N ARG A 81 -13.81 -16.82 -2.78
CA ARG A 81 -14.01 -15.73 -3.76
C ARG A 81 -14.76 -14.54 -3.16
N LEU A 82 -15.71 -14.77 -2.25
CA LEU A 82 -16.41 -13.69 -1.54
C LEU A 82 -15.46 -12.94 -0.60
N ILE A 83 -14.58 -13.64 0.11
CA ILE A 83 -13.53 -13.02 0.94
C ILE A 83 -12.59 -12.19 0.07
N ALA A 84 -12.13 -12.73 -1.07
CA ALA A 84 -11.28 -12.01 -2.01
C ALA A 84 -11.96 -10.74 -2.56
N ALA A 85 -13.26 -10.79 -2.85
CA ALA A 85 -14.03 -9.63 -3.27
C ALA A 85 -14.17 -8.59 -2.15
N LYS A 86 -14.39 -9.02 -0.90
CA LYS A 86 -14.44 -8.13 0.26
C LYS A 86 -13.09 -7.44 0.50
N ALA A 87 -11.99 -8.18 0.42
CA ALA A 87 -10.64 -7.63 0.52
C ALA A 87 -10.31 -6.67 -0.63
N SER A 88 -10.80 -6.94 -1.84
CA SER A 88 -10.67 -6.01 -2.97
C SER A 88 -11.36 -4.68 -2.69
N ARG A 89 -12.59 -4.71 -2.14
CA ARG A 89 -13.29 -3.48 -1.73
C ARG A 89 -12.54 -2.71 -0.65
N MET A 90 -12.08 -3.41 0.39
CA MET A 90 -11.25 -2.82 1.45
C MET A 90 -9.99 -2.13 0.89
N SER A 91 -9.34 -2.73 -0.12
CA SER A 91 -8.17 -2.12 -0.76
C SER A 91 -8.50 -0.85 -1.54
N ILE A 92 -9.70 -0.75 -2.11
CA ILE A 92 -10.18 0.45 -2.83
C ILE A 92 -10.48 1.56 -1.83
N GLU A 93 -11.19 1.24 -0.76
CA GLU A 93 -11.52 2.17 0.34
C GLU A 93 -10.24 2.76 0.95
N ALA A 94 -9.28 1.90 1.32
CA ALA A 94 -7.99 2.32 1.87
C ALA A 94 -7.20 3.24 0.92
N ARG A 95 -7.18 2.94 -0.39
CA ARG A 95 -6.53 3.83 -1.38
C ARG A 95 -7.19 5.19 -1.47
N SER A 96 -8.52 5.25 -1.33
CA SER A 96 -9.25 6.52 -1.30
C SER A 96 -8.89 7.34 -0.06
N GLU A 97 -8.75 6.68 1.10
CA GLU A 97 -8.36 7.34 2.35
C GLU A 97 -6.94 7.90 2.30
N ILE A 98 -5.96 7.15 1.77
CA ILE A 98 -4.58 7.60 1.56
C ILE A 98 -4.53 8.88 0.72
N GLN A 99 -5.32 8.93 -0.36
CA GLN A 99 -5.41 10.10 -1.23
C GLN A 99 -6.01 11.31 -0.52
N ALA A 100 -7.06 11.10 0.28
CA ALA A 100 -7.70 12.16 1.05
C ALA A 100 -6.78 12.71 2.14
N GLN A 101 -5.97 11.88 2.78
CA GLN A 101 -5.00 12.34 3.78
C GLN A 101 -3.89 13.17 3.12
N THR A 102 -3.36 12.70 1.97
CA THR A 102 -2.30 13.42 1.23
C THR A 102 -2.73 14.83 0.81
N SER A 103 -3.99 15.00 0.38
CA SER A 103 -4.50 16.32 -0.02
C SER A 103 -4.66 17.29 1.15
N VAL A 104 -5.08 16.80 2.32
CA VAL A 104 -5.19 17.62 3.55
C VAL A 104 -3.81 18.14 3.98
N PHE A 105 -2.78 17.29 3.99
CA PHE A 105 -1.41 17.72 4.32
C PHE A 105 -0.85 18.73 3.30
N ALA A 106 -1.16 18.57 2.00
CA ALA A 106 -0.71 19.51 0.97
C ALA A 106 -1.32 20.91 1.17
N SER A 107 -2.59 20.99 1.54
CA SER A 107 -3.25 22.27 1.82
C SER A 107 -2.73 22.98 3.08
N ASP A 108 -2.36 22.24 4.13
CA ASP A 108 -1.88 22.82 5.40
C ASP A 108 -0.47 23.41 5.27
N SER A 109 0.39 22.79 4.44
CA SER A 109 1.76 23.27 4.16
C SER A 109 1.84 24.59 3.38
N SER A 110 0.71 25.11 2.88
CA SER A 110 0.64 26.39 2.15
C SER A 110 0.43 27.61 3.07
N PHE A 111 0.33 27.41 4.38
CA PHE A 111 0.28 28.49 5.36
C PHE A 111 1.70 28.97 5.71
N ILE A 112 2.20 29.96 4.98
CA ILE A 112 3.28 30.83 5.49
C ILE A 112 2.61 31.83 6.44
N PRO A 113 2.81 31.75 7.77
CA PRO A 113 2.50 32.89 8.61
C PRO A 113 3.49 33.98 8.23
N GLU A 114 3.03 34.93 7.41
CA GLU A 114 3.69 36.22 7.24
C GLU A 114 3.64 36.96 8.59
N THR A 115 4.47 36.55 9.55
CA THR A 115 4.84 37.42 10.67
C THR A 115 5.91 38.38 10.16
N GLY A 116 5.52 39.25 9.23
CA GLY A 116 6.26 40.47 8.97
C GLY A 116 6.20 41.35 10.23
N PRO A 117 7.29 42.03 10.61
CA PRO A 117 7.24 42.98 11.70
C PRO A 117 6.21 44.07 11.37
N VAL A 118 5.30 44.35 12.31
CA VAL A 118 4.28 45.39 12.20
C VAL A 118 4.97 46.74 11.97
N GLU A 119 5.02 47.20 10.72
CA GLU A 119 5.45 48.55 10.40
C GLU A 119 4.36 49.54 10.82
N THR A 120 4.62 50.26 11.92
CA THR A 120 3.83 51.41 12.34
C THR A 120 4.10 52.61 11.42
N PRO A 121 3.18 53.58 11.29
CA PRO A 121 3.20 54.63 10.25
C PRO A 121 4.32 55.69 10.37
N ALA A 122 5.41 55.43 11.11
CA ALA A 122 6.43 56.41 11.45
C ALA A 122 7.70 56.43 10.54
N THR A 123 7.84 55.53 9.57
CA THR A 123 9.07 55.47 8.75
C THR A 123 8.77 55.69 7.26
N ARG A 124 8.26 56.89 6.93
CA ARG A 124 7.97 57.27 5.53
C ARG A 124 9.13 57.99 4.82
N GLN A 125 10.33 58.01 5.38
CA GLN A 125 11.48 58.68 4.75
C GLN A 125 12.76 57.90 5.01
N ALA A 126 13.12 56.97 4.10
CA ALA A 126 14.52 56.70 3.71
C ALA A 126 14.66 55.45 2.80
N VAL A 127 13.95 55.35 1.67
CA VAL A 127 14.40 54.48 0.56
C VAL A 127 14.06 55.12 -0.80
N LEU A 128 14.63 56.30 -1.02
CA LEU A 128 14.77 56.91 -2.35
C LEU A 128 16.25 57.21 -2.57
N ARG A 129 17.06 56.15 -2.56
CA ARG A 129 18.43 56.19 -3.05
C ARG A 129 18.72 54.95 -3.88
N THR A 130 18.64 55.19 -5.19
CA THR A 130 19.50 54.59 -6.21
C THR A 130 19.16 53.16 -6.64
N TYR A 131 18.24 53.07 -7.61
CA TYR A 131 18.25 51.98 -8.60
C TYR A 131 19.53 52.06 -9.44
N GLY A 132 20.36 51.03 -9.38
CA GLY A 132 21.45 50.74 -10.30
C GLY A 132 21.63 49.22 -10.38
N PRO A 133 21.71 48.61 -11.57
CA PRO A 133 21.75 47.15 -11.71
C PRO A 133 23.08 46.59 -11.21
N SER A 134 23.02 45.68 -10.23
CA SER A 134 24.18 44.88 -9.83
C SER A 134 24.25 43.67 -10.74
N GLN A 135 25.34 43.61 -11.51
CA GLN A 135 25.73 42.49 -12.35
C GLN A 135 25.78 41.21 -11.52
N THR A 136 25.12 40.16 -12.00
CA THR A 136 25.43 38.78 -11.62
C THR A 136 25.98 38.09 -12.86
N ASP A 137 27.18 37.53 -12.71
CA ASP A 137 27.97 36.92 -13.78
C ASP A 137 27.20 35.80 -14.49
N PRO A 138 27.38 35.62 -15.82
CA PRO A 138 26.84 34.46 -16.50
C PRO A 138 27.57 33.19 -16.04
N ILE A 139 26.78 32.17 -15.70
CA ILE A 139 27.25 30.80 -15.44
C ILE A 139 28.09 30.34 -16.64
N SER A 140 29.37 30.04 -16.37
CA SER A 140 30.28 29.43 -17.34
C SER A 140 29.81 28.00 -17.65
N LEU A 141 29.25 27.81 -18.85
CA LEU A 141 29.02 26.50 -19.45
C LEU A 141 30.34 25.98 -20.04
N PRO A 142 30.72 24.71 -19.85
CA PRO A 142 31.86 24.15 -20.56
C PRO A 142 31.58 24.11 -22.08
N SER A 143 32.57 24.59 -22.84
CA SER A 143 32.54 24.76 -24.29
C SER A 143 32.34 23.42 -25.05
N PRO A 144 31.54 23.37 -26.13
CA PRO A 144 31.50 22.22 -27.02
C PRO A 144 32.54 22.39 -28.13
N GLY A 145 33.46 21.44 -28.26
CA GLY A 145 34.14 21.23 -29.53
C GLY A 145 35.55 20.66 -29.45
N SER A 146 35.73 19.43 -29.94
CA SER A 146 36.48 19.22 -31.18
C SER A 146 36.42 17.76 -31.61
N LEU A 147 35.70 17.52 -32.69
CA LEU A 147 36.00 16.46 -33.65
C LEU A 147 37.28 16.85 -34.37
N LEU A 148 38.30 15.99 -34.42
CA LEU A 148 39.04 15.60 -35.63
C LEU A 148 40.29 14.75 -35.32
N ASN A 149 40.32 13.58 -35.96
CA ASN A 149 41.45 12.79 -36.48
C ASN A 149 42.66 12.44 -35.59
N PHE A 150 42.99 11.14 -35.54
CA PHE A 150 44.12 10.63 -36.32
C PHE A 150 43.99 9.11 -36.55
N LEU A 151 44.04 8.72 -37.82
CA LEU A 151 44.33 7.37 -38.30
C LEU A 151 45.81 7.05 -38.01
N ALA A 152 46.07 5.88 -37.44
CA ALA A 152 47.27 5.07 -37.68
C ALA A 152 47.00 3.64 -37.19
#